data_AF-A0A925NPX9-F1
#
_entry.id   AF-A0A925NPX9-F1
#
_cell.length_a   1.000
_cell.length_b   1.000
_cell.length_c   1.000
_cell.angle_alpha   90.00
_cell.angle_beta   90.00
_cell.angle_gamma   90.00
#
_symmetry.space_group_name_H-M   'P 1'
#
loop_
_entity.id
_entity.type
_entity.pdbx_description
1 polymer ?
#
loop_
_entity_poly.entity_id
_entity_poly.type
_entity_poly.pdbx_seq_one_letter_code
_entity_poly.pdbx_strand_id
1 'polypeptide(L)'
;YLSTSPSQFAEVVEHIHNAGLLKKQGEQFWQRIVVEKPFGTDLKSALKLNGELTRFAHEKQIYRIDHYLGKETVQNILMFRFSNAIFEQLWNRHAVDHVQITVSEKLGVGGRGGYYEEAGAIRDMVQNHLLQVLALVGMEPPVSLEAEAIRDEKVKLLKSIRQLDPSQVAGNAVRGQYSAGAIDGQPRVAYRQEEKVSPTSTTETYVALKVMIDNWRWAGVPFYLRTGKSLPMSASEVRVQFKPTPNVLFAAQCGPKLDANAITLRLQPNEGIFLRFNGKVPGNTTEIRPVRMHFDYDSEFGAYTPEAYERLLLEAIAGDATLFIRRDEVEAAWGIIDPIRAGWANQPLTEKELYAAGSWGPVLADEMLAQRGHAWRLPHSTTPEIRP
;
A
#
# COMPACT_ATOMS: atom_id res chain seq x y z
N TYR A 1 -25.61 5.25 -1.77
CA TYR A 1 -24.21 5.61 -1.51
C TYR A 1 -24.16 6.34 -0.18
N LEU A 2 -23.35 5.87 0.78
CA LEU A 2 -23.26 6.45 2.13
C LEU A 2 -22.05 7.40 2.23
N SER A 3 -22.24 8.65 1.81
CA SER A 3 -21.25 9.73 1.97
C SER A 3 -21.49 10.52 3.26
N THR A 4 -21.68 9.81 4.37
CA THR A 4 -22.03 10.36 5.69
C THR A 4 -20.96 10.03 6.72
N SER A 5 -21.12 10.50 7.97
CA SER A 5 -20.21 10.10 9.05
C SER A 5 -20.24 8.57 9.25
N PRO A 6 -19.09 7.91 9.53
CA PRO A 6 -19.05 6.47 9.79
C PRO A 6 -19.94 6.01 10.93
N SER A 7 -20.15 6.88 11.94
CA SER A 7 -21.05 6.61 13.06
C SER A 7 -22.52 6.42 12.65
N GLN A 8 -22.90 6.90 11.46
CA GLN A 8 -24.26 6.88 10.96
C GLN A 8 -24.54 5.71 9.99
N PHE A 9 -23.51 4.97 9.56
CA PHE A 9 -23.67 3.94 8.52
C PHE A 9 -24.70 2.87 8.89
N ALA A 10 -24.61 2.33 10.11
CA ALA A 10 -25.52 1.28 10.59
C ALA A 10 -26.97 1.79 10.68
N GLU A 11 -27.17 2.97 11.26
CA GLU A 11 -28.47 3.60 11.45
C GLU A 11 -29.14 3.91 10.10
N VAL A 12 -28.39 4.48 9.14
CA VAL A 12 -28.91 4.76 7.80
C VAL A 12 -29.32 3.46 7.08
N VAL A 13 -28.50 2.41 7.17
CA VAL A 13 -28.82 1.11 6.54
C VAL A 13 -30.05 0.47 7.18
N GLU A 14 -30.19 0.55 8.50
CA GLU A 14 -31.38 0.11 9.22
C GLU A 14 -32.64 0.84 8.74
N HIS A 15 -32.60 2.17 8.63
CA HIS A 15 -33.74 2.95 8.16
C HIS A 15 -34.10 2.66 6.71
N ILE A 16 -33.12 2.52 5.81
CA ILE A 16 -33.35 2.15 4.41
C ILE A 16 -34.00 0.76 4.33
N HIS A 17 -33.56 -0.18 5.16
CA HIS A 17 -34.15 -1.51 5.25
C HIS A 17 -35.60 -1.47 5.77
N ASN A 18 -35.85 -0.78 6.88
CA ASN A 18 -37.17 -0.65 7.48
C ASN A 18 -38.17 0.08 6.58
N ALA A 19 -37.69 0.97 5.70
CA ALA A 19 -38.50 1.62 4.66
C ALA A 19 -38.80 0.70 3.45
N GLY A 20 -38.26 -0.53 3.42
CA GLY A 20 -38.45 -1.48 2.33
C GLY A 20 -37.62 -1.19 1.07
N LEU A 21 -36.66 -0.26 1.13
CA LEU A 21 -35.78 0.14 0.03
C LEU A 21 -34.52 -0.72 -0.10
N LEU A 22 -34.25 -1.54 0.92
CA LEU A 22 -33.17 -2.53 0.94
C LEU A 22 -33.69 -3.82 1.56
N LYS A 23 -33.66 -4.92 0.82
CA LYS A 23 -34.04 -6.25 1.29
C LYS A 23 -32.87 -7.21 1.14
N LYS A 24 -32.74 -8.07 2.14
CA LYS A 24 -31.65 -9.06 2.22
C LYS A 24 -31.86 -10.25 1.27
N GLN A 25 -33.10 -10.57 0.91
CA GLN A 25 -33.47 -11.70 0.04
C GLN A 25 -34.73 -11.37 -0.78
N GLY A 26 -34.89 -12.04 -1.92
CA GLY A 26 -36.18 -12.17 -2.61
C GLY A 26 -36.57 -11.05 -3.57
N GLU A 27 -35.64 -10.45 -4.31
CA GLU A 27 -35.96 -9.36 -5.23
C GLU A 27 -35.75 -9.70 -6.71
N GLN A 28 -36.60 -9.09 -7.54
CA GLN A 28 -36.52 -9.06 -9.00
C GLN A 28 -35.42 -8.08 -9.49
N PHE A 29 -35.03 -7.11 -8.66
CA PHE A 29 -34.05 -6.07 -8.98
C PHE A 29 -32.90 -6.07 -7.97
N TRP A 30 -31.72 -5.58 -8.38
CA TRP A 30 -30.56 -5.50 -7.51
C TRP A 30 -30.65 -4.28 -6.58
N GLN A 31 -30.15 -4.45 -5.35
CA GLN A 31 -30.03 -3.39 -4.35
C GLN A 31 -28.63 -3.46 -3.76
N ARG A 32 -27.93 -2.32 -3.70
CA ARG A 32 -26.53 -2.25 -3.28
C ARG A 32 -26.30 -1.03 -2.40
N ILE A 33 -25.47 -1.20 -1.39
CA ILE A 33 -25.00 -0.15 -0.49
C ILE A 33 -23.52 0.06 -0.77
N VAL A 34 -23.16 1.28 -1.15
CA VAL A 34 -21.77 1.72 -1.23
C VAL A 34 -21.42 2.44 0.06
N VAL A 35 -20.35 2.02 0.73
CA VAL A 35 -19.92 2.50 2.05
C VAL A 35 -18.50 3.05 1.97
N GLU A 36 -18.29 4.24 2.51
CA GLU A 36 -16.99 4.92 2.59
C GLU A 36 -16.15 4.47 3.79
N LYS A 37 -14.83 4.71 3.71
CA LYS A 37 -13.93 4.52 4.86
C LYS A 37 -14.16 5.62 5.92
N PRO A 38 -13.81 5.39 7.20
CA PRO A 38 -13.25 4.18 7.80
C PRO A 38 -14.22 3.01 8.04
N PHE A 39 -13.74 1.79 7.84
CA PHE A 39 -14.45 0.53 8.18
C PHE A 39 -14.07 0.07 9.59
N GLY A 40 -14.59 0.78 10.60
CA GLY A 40 -14.13 0.65 11.99
C GLY A 40 -12.82 1.40 12.24
N THR A 41 -12.43 1.48 13.50
CA THR A 41 -11.18 2.12 13.98
C THR A 41 -10.25 1.13 14.68
N ASP A 42 -10.68 -0.12 14.81
CA ASP A 42 -10.00 -1.31 15.31
C ASP A 42 -10.78 -2.57 14.88
N LEU A 43 -10.23 -3.76 15.13
CA LEU A 43 -10.88 -5.02 14.78
C LEU A 43 -12.26 -5.16 15.43
N LYS A 44 -12.42 -4.74 16.68
CA LYS A 44 -13.67 -4.87 17.44
C LYS A 44 -14.79 -4.03 16.82
N SER A 45 -14.50 -2.78 16.50
CA SER A 45 -15.43 -1.85 15.87
C SER A 45 -15.71 -2.24 14.41
N ALA A 46 -14.73 -2.78 13.68
CA ALA A 46 -14.94 -3.33 12.34
C ALA A 46 -15.87 -4.54 12.35
N LEU A 47 -15.67 -5.48 13.28
CA LEU A 47 -16.55 -6.63 13.49
C LEU A 47 -17.98 -6.18 13.84
N LYS A 48 -18.11 -5.19 14.71
CA LYS A 48 -19.40 -4.59 15.08
C LYS A 48 -20.10 -4.00 13.86
N LEU A 49 -19.42 -3.11 13.12
CA LEU A 49 -19.98 -2.46 11.92
C LEU A 49 -20.39 -3.50 10.87
N ASN A 50 -19.55 -4.50 10.61
CA ASN A 50 -19.87 -5.58 9.68
C ASN A 50 -21.11 -6.38 10.14
N GLY A 51 -21.24 -6.66 11.43
CA GLY A 51 -22.43 -7.30 11.99
C GLY A 51 -23.70 -6.47 11.82
N GLU A 52 -23.61 -5.16 12.07
CA GLU A 52 -24.72 -4.22 11.91
C GLU A 52 -25.18 -4.10 10.45
N LEU A 53 -24.25 -3.98 9.50
CA LEU A 53 -24.57 -3.92 8.07
C LEU A 53 -25.18 -5.23 7.56
N THR A 54 -24.58 -6.37 7.94
CA THR A 54 -25.03 -7.69 7.46
C THR A 54 -26.31 -8.20 8.12
N ARG A 55 -26.79 -7.52 9.18
CA ARG A 55 -28.13 -7.73 9.72
C ARG A 55 -29.20 -7.42 8.67
N PHE A 56 -29.00 -6.36 7.89
CA PHE A 56 -29.99 -5.81 6.96
C PHE A 56 -29.67 -6.05 5.47
N ALA A 57 -28.41 -6.33 5.14
CA ALA A 57 -27.96 -6.62 3.78
C ALA A 57 -27.20 -7.96 3.69
N HIS A 58 -27.18 -8.58 2.52
CA HIS A 58 -26.26 -9.66 2.19
C HIS A 58 -24.88 -9.07 1.86
N GLU A 59 -23.78 -9.79 2.13
CA GLU A 59 -22.42 -9.30 1.83
C GLU A 59 -22.23 -8.91 0.35
N LYS A 60 -22.90 -9.61 -0.58
CA LYS A 60 -22.90 -9.31 -2.02
C LYS A 60 -23.56 -7.98 -2.39
N GLN A 61 -24.29 -7.37 -1.45
CA GLN A 61 -24.93 -6.05 -1.60
C GLN A 61 -24.07 -4.93 -1.00
N ILE A 62 -22.96 -5.24 -0.32
CA ILE A 62 -22.15 -4.26 0.41
C ILE A 62 -20.85 -3.99 -0.36
N TYR A 63 -20.68 -2.75 -0.80
CA TYR A 63 -19.58 -2.27 -1.63
C TYR A 63 -18.74 -1.29 -0.81
N ARG A 64 -17.68 -1.80 -0.16
CA ARG A 64 -16.77 -1.01 0.69
C ARG A 64 -15.69 -0.37 -0.18
N ILE A 65 -15.71 0.96 -0.27
CA ILE A 65 -14.79 1.72 -1.12
C ILE A 65 -13.39 1.79 -0.50
N ASP A 66 -12.41 1.48 -1.34
CA ASP A 66 -11.03 1.94 -1.22
C ASP A 66 -10.62 2.53 -2.57
N HIS A 67 -10.46 3.85 -2.63
CA HIS A 67 -10.12 4.55 -3.87
C HIS A 67 -8.78 4.12 -4.48
N TYR A 68 -7.85 3.51 -3.74
CA TYR A 68 -6.63 2.96 -4.36
C TYR A 68 -6.95 1.81 -5.30
N LEU A 69 -7.95 0.97 -4.99
CA LEU A 69 -8.38 -0.11 -5.89
C LEU A 69 -9.03 0.40 -7.17
N GLY A 70 -9.55 1.63 -7.16
CA GLY A 70 -10.09 2.31 -8.35
C GLY A 70 -9.02 2.81 -9.32
N LYS A 71 -7.73 2.84 -8.92
CA LYS A 71 -6.65 3.28 -9.79
C LYS A 71 -6.32 2.22 -10.84
N GLU A 72 -6.26 2.61 -12.10
CA GLU A 72 -5.95 1.73 -13.24
C GLU A 72 -4.66 0.92 -13.02
N THR A 73 -3.60 1.57 -12.52
CA THR A 73 -2.31 0.93 -12.26
C THR A 73 -2.34 -0.12 -11.16
N VAL A 74 -3.27 -0.03 -10.21
CA VAL A 74 -3.44 -1.05 -9.17
C VAL A 74 -4.06 -2.32 -9.75
N GLN A 75 -5.00 -2.19 -10.69
CA GLN A 75 -5.54 -3.33 -11.43
C GLN A 75 -4.49 -3.96 -12.35
N ASN A 76 -3.64 -3.13 -12.96
CA ASN A 76 -2.57 -3.61 -13.81
C ASN A 76 -1.57 -4.52 -13.09
N ILE A 77 -1.49 -4.49 -11.75
CA ILE A 77 -0.68 -5.45 -11.00
C ILE A 77 -1.11 -6.89 -11.32
N LEU A 78 -2.41 -7.16 -11.36
CA LEU A 78 -2.94 -8.50 -11.68
C LEU A 78 -2.68 -8.87 -13.13
N MET A 79 -2.96 -7.95 -14.05
CA MET A 79 -2.75 -8.15 -15.48
C MET A 79 -1.28 -8.40 -15.78
N PHE A 80 -0.39 -7.58 -15.23
CA PHE A 80 1.05 -7.74 -15.39
C PHE A 80 1.53 -9.10 -14.87
N ARG A 81 1.13 -9.51 -13.67
CA ARG A 81 1.56 -10.79 -13.08
C ARG A 81 1.04 -11.98 -13.88
N PHE A 82 -0.26 -12.06 -14.13
CA PHE A 82 -0.88 -13.30 -14.60
C PHE A 82 -1.04 -13.39 -16.13
N SER A 83 -0.75 -12.32 -16.89
CA SER A 83 -0.66 -12.39 -18.37
C SER A 83 0.76 -12.60 -18.90
N ASN A 84 1.79 -12.42 -18.06
CA ASN A 84 3.19 -12.51 -18.49
C ASN A 84 3.91 -13.70 -17.84
N ALA A 85 4.01 -14.80 -18.58
CA ALA A 85 4.66 -16.03 -18.11
C ALA A 85 6.10 -15.81 -17.61
N ILE A 86 6.85 -14.91 -18.25
CA ILE A 86 8.23 -14.57 -17.87
C ILE A 86 8.27 -14.03 -16.44
N PHE A 87 7.37 -13.13 -16.08
CA PHE A 87 7.40 -12.47 -14.77
C PHE A 87 6.83 -13.35 -13.66
N GLU A 88 5.74 -14.08 -13.91
CA GLU A 88 5.16 -14.97 -12.90
C GLU A 88 6.13 -16.10 -12.48
N GLN A 89 6.94 -16.62 -13.41
CA GLN A 89 7.99 -17.60 -13.09
C GLN A 89 9.06 -17.05 -12.13
N LEU A 90 9.30 -15.73 -12.16
CA LEU A 90 10.25 -15.05 -11.29
C LEU A 90 9.61 -14.53 -10.00
N TRP A 91 8.28 -14.61 -9.85
CA TRP A 91 7.52 -13.97 -8.78
C TRP A 91 7.42 -14.82 -7.50
N ASN A 92 8.56 -15.28 -7.00
CA ASN A 92 8.63 -16.16 -5.83
C ASN A 92 9.97 -16.04 -5.10
N ARG A 93 10.06 -16.67 -3.92
CA ARG A 93 11.25 -16.68 -3.05
C ARG A 93 12.54 -17.22 -3.66
N HIS A 94 12.51 -17.92 -4.78
CA HIS A 94 13.74 -18.38 -5.42
C HIS A 94 14.45 -17.24 -6.13
N ALA A 95 13.69 -16.37 -6.82
CA ALA A 95 14.23 -15.25 -7.58
C ALA A 95 14.14 -13.91 -6.84
N VAL A 96 13.08 -13.66 -6.07
CA VAL A 96 12.88 -12.41 -5.32
C VAL A 96 13.70 -12.42 -4.03
N ASP A 97 14.39 -11.31 -3.79
CA ASP A 97 15.13 -11.04 -2.55
C ASP A 97 14.24 -10.35 -1.52
N HIS A 98 13.57 -9.27 -1.94
CA HIS A 98 12.58 -8.55 -1.13
C HIS A 98 11.64 -7.71 -2.01
N VAL A 99 10.53 -7.28 -1.40
CA VAL A 99 9.56 -6.37 -2.02
C VAL A 99 9.49 -5.09 -1.20
N GLN A 100 9.41 -3.93 -1.85
CA GLN A 100 9.15 -2.64 -1.21
C GLN A 100 7.88 -2.01 -1.76
N ILE A 101 6.98 -1.55 -0.90
CA ILE A 101 5.77 -0.80 -1.26
C ILE A 101 5.90 0.57 -0.59
N THR A 102 6.02 1.61 -1.40
CA THR A 102 6.18 2.99 -0.93
C THR A 102 4.98 3.81 -1.35
N VAL A 103 4.34 4.48 -0.38
CA VAL A 103 3.39 5.56 -0.63
C VAL A 103 3.83 6.81 0.12
N SER A 104 4.53 7.70 -0.55
CA SER A 104 4.97 8.96 0.03
C SER A 104 4.05 10.11 -0.36
N GLU A 105 3.82 11.03 0.56
CA GLU A 105 3.11 12.27 0.32
C GLU A 105 4.00 13.46 0.63
N LYS A 106 4.09 14.37 -0.34
CA LYS A 106 4.80 15.64 -0.16
C LYS A 106 4.08 16.59 0.78
N LEU A 107 2.76 16.50 0.83
CA LEU A 107 1.93 17.34 1.68
C LEU A 107 2.00 16.86 3.14
N GLY A 108 1.95 17.82 4.06
CA GLY A 108 1.73 17.57 5.48
C GLY A 108 0.24 17.29 5.77
N VAL A 109 -0.13 17.32 7.05
CA VAL A 109 -1.53 17.09 7.45
C VAL A 109 -2.47 18.24 7.08
N GLY A 110 -1.95 19.48 7.07
CA GLY A 110 -2.71 20.69 6.77
C GLY A 110 -3.94 20.85 7.67
N GLY A 111 -5.05 21.37 7.12
CA GLY A 111 -6.29 21.60 7.88
C GLY A 111 -7.01 20.34 8.39
N ARG A 112 -6.50 19.14 8.10
CA ARG A 112 -7.06 17.86 8.55
C ARG A 112 -6.47 17.36 9.87
N GLY A 113 -5.72 18.19 10.60
CA GLY A 113 -5.06 17.83 11.87
C GLY A 113 -5.95 17.08 12.85
N GLY A 114 -7.17 17.58 13.10
CA GLY A 114 -8.10 16.94 14.04
C GLY A 114 -8.54 15.52 13.65
N TYR A 115 -8.77 15.26 12.35
CA TYR A 115 -9.05 13.90 11.87
C TYR A 115 -7.82 13.00 11.98
N TYR A 116 -6.66 13.54 11.59
CA TYR A 116 -5.42 12.76 11.56
C TYR A 116 -4.94 12.38 12.96
N GLU A 117 -5.25 13.19 13.97
CA GLU A 117 -4.92 12.91 15.36
C GLU A 117 -5.59 11.63 15.88
N GLU A 118 -6.77 11.31 15.36
CA GLU A 118 -7.48 10.07 15.68
C GLU A 118 -7.09 8.92 14.75
N ALA A 119 -6.69 9.21 13.50
CA ALA A 119 -6.39 8.19 12.50
C ALA A 119 -4.93 7.72 12.55
N GLY A 120 -3.98 8.64 12.47
CA GLY A 120 -2.57 8.38 12.21
C GLY A 120 -2.31 7.74 10.85
N ALA A 121 -1.03 7.67 10.45
CA ALA A 121 -0.66 7.07 9.17
C ALA A 121 -1.01 5.58 9.09
N ILE A 122 -1.04 4.85 10.22
CA ILE A 122 -1.33 3.41 10.20
C ILE A 122 -2.78 3.11 9.82
N ARG A 123 -3.76 3.90 10.29
CA ARG A 123 -5.18 3.70 9.93
C ARG A 123 -5.53 4.37 8.61
N ASP A 124 -4.95 5.55 8.34
CA ASP A 124 -5.28 6.31 7.13
C ASP A 124 -4.81 5.61 5.85
N MET A 125 -3.61 5.01 5.89
CA MET A 125 -2.90 4.48 4.72
C MET A 125 -2.53 3.00 4.82
N VAL A 126 -2.06 2.53 5.97
CA VAL A 126 -1.50 1.17 6.06
C VAL A 126 -2.61 0.12 6.07
N GLN A 127 -3.59 0.27 6.96
CA GLN A 127 -4.67 -0.69 7.19
C GLN A 127 -5.49 -1.00 5.94
N ASN A 128 -5.60 -0.05 5.02
CA ASN A 128 -6.34 -0.17 3.77
C ASN A 128 -5.36 -0.27 2.58
N HIS A 129 -4.97 0.86 2.01
CA HIS A 129 -4.29 1.02 0.73
C HIS A 129 -3.03 0.16 0.59
N LEU A 130 -2.13 0.20 1.58
CA LEU A 130 -0.87 -0.55 1.50
C LEU A 130 -1.09 -2.07 1.64
N LEU A 131 -2.00 -2.50 2.52
CA LEU A 131 -2.35 -3.92 2.63
C LEU A 131 -3.10 -4.43 1.39
N GLN A 132 -3.91 -3.59 0.75
CA GLN A 132 -4.55 -3.90 -0.54
C GLN A 132 -3.52 -4.11 -1.65
N VAL A 133 -2.56 -3.19 -1.80
CA VAL A 133 -1.49 -3.33 -2.79
C VAL A 133 -0.61 -4.54 -2.47
N LEU A 134 -0.28 -4.76 -1.20
CA LEU A 134 0.45 -5.96 -0.77
C LEU A 134 -0.31 -7.24 -1.14
N ALA A 135 -1.64 -7.27 -0.95
CA ALA A 135 -2.48 -8.40 -1.31
C ALA A 135 -2.37 -8.73 -2.80
N LEU A 136 -2.50 -7.74 -3.68
CA LEU A 136 -2.41 -7.91 -5.14
C LEU A 136 -1.01 -8.33 -5.60
N VAL A 137 0.04 -7.80 -4.96
CA VAL A 137 1.43 -8.14 -5.26
C VAL A 137 1.79 -9.56 -4.79
N GLY A 138 1.25 -9.98 -3.64
CA GLY A 138 1.64 -11.22 -2.99
C GLY A 138 0.75 -12.43 -3.30
N MET A 139 -0.52 -12.24 -3.66
CA MET A 139 -1.51 -13.33 -3.81
C MET A 139 -1.09 -14.40 -4.84
N GLU A 140 -1.62 -15.61 -4.70
CA GLU A 140 -1.50 -16.65 -5.73
C GLU A 140 -2.36 -16.31 -6.96
N PRO A 141 -2.11 -16.94 -8.13
CA PRO A 141 -3.01 -16.85 -9.26
C PRO A 141 -4.43 -17.29 -8.86
N PRO A 142 -5.46 -16.47 -9.09
CA PRO A 142 -6.84 -16.86 -8.82
C PRO A 142 -7.31 -17.89 -9.84
N VAL A 143 -8.32 -18.69 -9.49
CA VAL A 143 -8.89 -19.71 -10.40
C VAL A 143 -9.63 -19.11 -11.59
N SER A 144 -10.05 -17.84 -11.48
CA SER A 144 -10.71 -17.06 -12.53
C SER A 144 -10.53 -15.56 -12.25
N LEU A 145 -10.98 -14.71 -13.18
CA LEU A 145 -11.04 -13.25 -12.98
C LEU A 145 -12.34 -12.79 -12.29
N GLU A 146 -13.15 -13.72 -11.77
CA GLU A 146 -14.36 -13.35 -11.04
C GLU A 146 -14.00 -12.72 -9.68
N ALA A 147 -14.82 -11.77 -9.24
CA ALA A 147 -14.59 -10.99 -8.03
C ALA A 147 -14.28 -11.86 -6.79
N GLU A 148 -15.04 -12.93 -6.57
CA GLU A 148 -14.83 -13.79 -5.40
C GLU A 148 -13.53 -14.59 -5.47
N ALA A 149 -13.13 -15.07 -6.67
CA ALA A 149 -11.87 -15.78 -6.84
C ALA A 149 -10.65 -14.89 -6.54
N ILE A 150 -10.70 -13.63 -6.95
CA ILE A 150 -9.67 -12.64 -6.66
C ILE A 150 -9.65 -12.31 -5.16
N ARG A 151 -10.83 -12.03 -4.57
CA ARG A 151 -10.97 -11.67 -3.15
C ARG A 151 -10.53 -12.82 -2.22
N ASP A 152 -10.81 -14.06 -2.59
CA ASP A 152 -10.35 -15.24 -1.84
C ASP A 152 -8.83 -15.32 -1.78
N GLU A 153 -8.13 -15.08 -2.89
CA GLU A 153 -6.66 -15.10 -2.91
C GLU A 153 -6.03 -13.91 -2.18
N LYS A 154 -6.67 -12.73 -2.21
CA LYS A 154 -6.28 -11.58 -1.37
C LYS A 154 -6.39 -11.91 0.11
N VAL A 155 -7.53 -12.42 0.55
CA VAL A 155 -7.77 -12.78 1.97
C VAL A 155 -6.84 -13.91 2.41
N LYS A 156 -6.61 -14.91 1.56
CA LYS A 156 -5.66 -16.00 1.83
C LYS A 156 -4.24 -15.47 2.05
N LEU A 157 -3.80 -14.50 1.25
CA LEU A 157 -2.51 -13.85 1.49
C LEU A 157 -2.49 -13.10 2.82
N LEU A 158 -3.49 -12.26 3.10
CA LEU A 158 -3.54 -11.48 4.34
C LEU A 158 -3.54 -12.38 5.58
N LYS A 159 -4.28 -13.50 5.55
CA LYS A 159 -4.26 -14.51 6.62
C LYS A 159 -2.92 -15.25 6.75
N SER A 160 -2.10 -15.25 5.70
CA SER A 160 -0.75 -15.81 5.71
C SER A 160 0.30 -14.83 6.24
N ILE A 161 -0.07 -13.58 6.53
CA ILE A 161 0.86 -12.62 7.15
C ILE A 161 1.14 -13.04 8.59
N ARG A 162 2.44 -13.14 8.91
CA ARG A 162 2.91 -13.46 10.24
C ARG A 162 2.42 -12.41 11.24
N GLN A 163 1.68 -12.86 12.23
CA GLN A 163 1.24 -12.02 13.34
C GLN A 163 2.45 -11.60 14.18
N LEU A 164 2.50 -10.33 14.57
CA LEU A 164 3.56 -9.80 15.42
C LEU A 164 3.15 -9.89 16.88
N ASP A 165 3.96 -10.55 17.69
CA ASP A 165 3.86 -10.44 19.15
C ASP A 165 4.27 -9.02 19.58
N PRO A 166 3.76 -8.49 20.71
CA PRO A 166 4.13 -7.16 21.21
C PRO A 166 5.64 -6.93 21.33
N SER A 167 6.41 -7.98 21.70
CA SER A 167 7.87 -7.93 21.80
C SER A 167 8.59 -7.81 20.45
N GLN A 168 7.92 -8.18 19.35
CA GLN A 168 8.46 -8.15 18.00
C GLN A 168 8.16 -6.84 17.29
N VAL A 169 7.22 -6.02 17.78
CA VAL A 169 6.80 -4.77 17.14
C VAL A 169 7.98 -3.85 16.91
N ALA A 170 8.82 -3.59 17.92
CA ALA A 170 9.96 -2.68 17.81
C ALA A 170 10.99 -3.06 16.72
N GLY A 171 11.10 -4.34 16.36
CA GLY A 171 12.02 -4.83 15.33
C GLY A 171 11.41 -4.97 13.92
N ASN A 172 10.09 -4.78 13.79
CA ASN A 172 9.35 -5.01 12.54
C ASN A 172 8.43 -3.85 12.15
N ALA A 173 8.23 -2.87 13.03
CA ALA A 173 7.36 -1.74 12.80
C ALA A 173 7.98 -0.48 13.41
N VAL A 174 8.15 0.54 12.56
CA VAL A 174 8.66 1.85 12.91
C VAL A 174 7.54 2.86 12.69
N ARG A 175 7.25 3.65 13.72
CA ARG A 175 6.45 4.88 13.57
C ARG A 175 7.36 6.08 13.53
N GLY A 176 6.89 7.16 12.92
CA GLY A 176 7.56 8.44 13.02
C GLY A 176 6.63 9.63 12.92
N GLN A 177 7.11 10.79 13.35
CA GLN A 177 6.37 12.05 13.34
C GLN A 177 7.25 13.17 12.77
N TYR A 178 6.75 13.91 11.78
CA TYR A 178 7.58 14.96 11.17
C TYR A 178 7.82 16.13 12.14
N SER A 179 9.08 16.55 12.22
CA SER A 179 9.53 17.78 12.86
C SER A 179 9.64 18.90 11.83
N ALA A 180 9.93 20.12 12.31
CA ALA A 180 10.14 21.27 11.45
C ALA A 180 11.25 20.99 10.42
N GLY A 181 11.07 21.48 9.20
CA GLY A 181 11.97 21.22 8.09
C GLY A 181 11.62 22.09 6.89
N ALA A 182 11.98 21.64 5.69
CA ALA A 182 11.67 22.35 4.46
C ALA A 182 11.45 21.38 3.30
N ILE A 183 10.51 21.72 2.43
CA ILE A 183 10.22 20.98 1.19
C ILE A 183 10.27 21.99 0.05
N ASP A 184 11.09 21.75 -0.97
CA ASP A 184 11.38 22.70 -2.06
C ASP A 184 11.78 24.10 -1.57
N GLY A 185 12.56 24.18 -0.50
CA GLY A 185 12.96 25.44 0.11
C GLY A 185 11.85 26.17 0.90
N GLN A 186 10.62 25.64 0.93
CA GLN A 186 9.52 26.20 1.72
C GLN A 186 9.53 25.61 3.13
N PRO A 187 9.57 26.44 4.19
CA PRO A 187 9.58 25.94 5.56
C PRO A 187 8.27 25.21 5.89
N ARG A 188 8.39 24.17 6.71
CA ARG A 188 7.27 23.39 7.25
C ARG A 188 7.37 23.36 8.76
N VAL A 189 6.24 23.59 9.43
CA VAL A 189 6.12 23.44 10.88
C VAL A 189 6.17 21.97 11.29
N ALA A 190 6.49 21.70 12.56
CA ALA A 190 6.39 20.35 13.09
C ALA A 190 4.92 19.92 13.21
N TYR A 191 4.63 18.61 13.17
CA TYR A 191 3.25 18.10 13.27
C TYR A 191 2.50 18.63 14.50
N ARG A 192 3.17 18.66 15.67
CA ARG A 192 2.64 19.18 16.94
C ARG A 192 2.29 20.68 16.94
N GLN A 193 2.66 21.40 15.89
CA GLN A 193 2.39 22.83 15.70
C GLN A 193 1.31 23.07 14.63
N GLU A 194 0.78 22.01 14.02
CA GLU A 194 -0.29 22.09 13.03
C GLU A 194 -1.64 22.43 13.69
N GLU A 195 -2.55 22.99 12.89
CA GLU A 195 -3.88 23.34 13.37
C GLU A 195 -4.65 22.09 13.84
N LYS A 196 -5.28 22.17 15.02
CA LYS A 196 -6.07 21.08 15.63
C LYS A 196 -5.24 19.82 15.95
N VAL A 197 -3.95 19.96 16.22
CA VAL A 197 -3.07 18.89 16.70
C VAL A 197 -2.62 19.18 18.13
N SER A 198 -2.50 18.13 18.96
CA SER A 198 -2.02 18.26 20.33
C SER A 198 -0.51 18.56 20.37
N PRO A 199 -0.04 19.56 21.16
CA PRO A 199 1.38 19.81 21.36
C PRO A 199 2.16 18.63 21.97
N THR A 200 1.47 17.68 22.60
CA THR A 200 2.04 16.47 23.19
C THR A 200 1.74 15.20 22.39
N SER A 201 1.25 15.35 21.15
CA SER A 201 0.84 14.22 20.32
C SER A 201 1.96 13.20 20.08
N THR A 202 1.59 11.93 20.13
CA THR A 202 2.44 10.78 19.73
C THR A 202 1.96 10.11 18.45
N THR A 203 0.95 10.71 17.79
CA THR A 203 0.36 10.20 16.54
C THR A 203 1.41 10.16 15.44
N GLU A 204 1.48 9.02 14.77
CA GLU A 204 2.41 8.81 13.69
C GLU A 204 1.95 9.46 12.37
N THR A 205 2.87 10.17 11.73
CA THR A 205 2.73 10.72 10.37
C THR A 205 3.54 9.93 9.34
N TYR A 206 4.28 8.93 9.81
CA TYR A 206 5.08 8.00 9.03
C TYR A 206 4.98 6.61 9.66
N VAL A 207 4.89 5.59 8.82
CA VAL A 207 5.00 4.19 9.24
C VAL A 207 5.89 3.46 8.25
N ALA A 208 6.80 2.63 8.77
CA ALA A 208 7.49 1.61 8.00
C ALA A 208 7.30 0.24 8.67
N LEU A 209 6.92 -0.77 7.89
CA LEU A 209 6.71 -2.14 8.33
C LEU A 209 7.61 -3.11 7.58
N LYS A 210 8.10 -4.14 8.27
CA LYS A 210 8.69 -5.35 7.71
C LYS A 210 7.71 -6.49 7.96
N VAL A 211 7.03 -6.92 6.89
CA VAL A 211 6.02 -7.97 6.90
C VAL A 211 6.62 -9.26 6.35
N MET A 212 6.37 -10.36 7.06
CA MET A 212 6.71 -11.71 6.61
C MET A 212 5.43 -12.45 6.23
N ILE A 213 5.43 -13.13 5.09
CA ILE A 213 4.29 -13.92 4.62
C ILE A 213 4.67 -15.41 4.74
N ASP A 214 3.98 -16.12 5.62
CA ASP A 214 4.24 -17.51 5.97
C ASP A 214 3.49 -18.45 5.01
N ASN A 215 3.93 -18.49 3.75
CA ASN A 215 3.45 -19.43 2.74
C ASN A 215 4.59 -19.95 1.85
N TRP A 216 4.29 -20.90 0.96
CA TRP A 216 5.29 -21.53 0.10
C TRP A 216 6.01 -20.56 -0.84
N ARG A 217 5.29 -19.58 -1.39
CA ARG A 217 5.80 -18.62 -2.36
C ARG A 217 6.76 -17.61 -1.75
N TRP A 218 6.48 -17.12 -0.54
CA TRP A 218 7.15 -15.98 0.06
C TRP A 218 7.97 -16.30 1.32
N ALA A 219 8.03 -17.56 1.75
CA ALA A 219 8.82 -17.96 2.90
C ALA A 219 10.24 -17.37 2.87
N GLY A 220 10.56 -16.56 3.89
CA GLY A 220 11.88 -15.92 4.06
C GLY A 220 12.08 -14.59 3.32
N VAL A 221 11.17 -14.21 2.41
CA VAL A 221 11.20 -12.94 1.67
C VAL A 221 10.49 -11.85 2.48
N PRO A 222 11.17 -10.77 2.88
CA PRO A 222 10.52 -9.66 3.56
C PRO A 222 9.79 -8.74 2.57
N PHE A 223 8.60 -8.30 2.97
CA PHE A 223 7.86 -7.20 2.35
C PHE A 223 8.05 -5.97 3.22
N TYR A 224 8.66 -4.93 2.65
CA TYR A 224 8.82 -3.64 3.31
C TYR A 224 7.74 -2.69 2.83
N LEU A 225 6.95 -2.17 3.75
CA LEU A 225 5.91 -1.18 3.45
C LEU A 225 6.32 0.12 4.10
N ARG A 226 6.16 1.25 3.41
CA ARG A 226 6.29 2.56 4.06
C ARG A 226 5.29 3.56 3.53
N THR A 227 4.84 4.42 4.42
CA THR A 227 4.01 5.55 4.10
C THR A 227 4.36 6.73 4.98
N GLY A 228 4.19 7.95 4.48
CA GLY A 228 4.33 9.12 5.33
C GLY A 228 4.02 10.44 4.65
N LYS A 229 3.74 11.43 5.49
CA LYS A 229 3.49 12.83 5.11
C LYS A 229 4.74 13.69 5.25
N SER A 230 4.73 14.84 4.59
CA SER A 230 5.86 15.78 4.56
C SER A 230 7.16 15.15 4.08
N LEU A 231 7.09 14.19 3.15
CA LEU A 231 8.23 13.57 2.49
C LEU A 231 8.68 14.41 1.28
N PRO A 232 9.84 14.13 0.63
CA PRO A 232 10.38 15.02 -0.40
C PRO A 232 9.51 15.10 -1.66
N MET A 233 8.79 14.01 -1.98
CA MET A 233 7.91 13.94 -3.14
C MET A 233 6.75 12.99 -2.92
N SER A 234 5.66 13.20 -3.67
CA SER A 234 4.54 12.27 -3.71
C SER A 234 4.83 11.14 -4.69
N ALA A 235 4.72 9.89 -4.24
CA ALA A 235 4.93 8.71 -5.08
C ALA A 235 4.23 7.49 -4.47
N SER A 236 3.65 6.66 -5.32
CA SER A 236 3.13 5.33 -5.02
C SER A 236 3.82 4.34 -5.94
N GLU A 237 4.69 3.49 -5.42
CA GLU A 237 5.41 2.49 -6.22
C GLU A 237 5.62 1.16 -5.46
N VAL A 238 5.54 0.06 -6.22
CA VAL A 238 5.94 -1.28 -5.78
C VAL A 238 7.26 -1.63 -6.45
N ARG A 239 8.27 -1.98 -5.68
CA ARG A 239 9.58 -2.42 -6.15
C ARG A 239 9.79 -3.88 -5.78
N VAL A 240 9.85 -4.76 -6.77
CA VAL A 240 10.27 -6.16 -6.59
C VAL A 240 11.75 -6.25 -6.93
N GLN A 241 12.58 -6.50 -5.91
CA GLN A 241 14.02 -6.64 -6.08
C GLN A 241 14.39 -8.12 -6.13
N PHE A 242 15.10 -8.52 -7.19
CA PHE A 242 15.58 -9.88 -7.36
C PHE A 242 16.90 -10.09 -6.61
N LYS A 243 17.21 -11.36 -6.34
CA LYS A 243 18.50 -11.74 -5.77
C LYS A 243 19.64 -11.34 -6.71
N PRO A 244 20.80 -10.96 -6.17
CA PRO A 244 21.95 -10.61 -6.98
C PRO A 244 22.40 -11.80 -7.83
N THR A 245 22.88 -11.52 -9.03
CA THR A 245 23.47 -12.54 -9.90
C THR A 245 24.70 -13.13 -9.20
N PRO A 246 24.90 -14.47 -9.23
CA PRO A 246 26.11 -15.08 -8.69
C PRO A 246 27.37 -14.49 -9.32
N ASN A 247 28.35 -14.21 -8.47
CA ASN A 247 29.65 -13.62 -8.81
C ASN A 247 30.61 -14.61 -9.51
N VAL A 248 30.14 -15.36 -10.51
CA VAL A 248 30.94 -16.43 -11.16
C VAL A 248 31.64 -15.91 -12.42
N LEU A 249 30.92 -15.26 -13.33
CA LEU A 249 31.45 -14.89 -14.65
C LEU A 249 32.03 -13.47 -14.71
N PHE A 250 31.37 -12.50 -14.05
CA PHE A 250 31.70 -11.08 -14.17
C PHE A 250 32.40 -10.49 -12.93
N ALA A 251 32.51 -11.27 -11.85
CA ALA A 251 33.15 -10.82 -10.62
C ALA A 251 34.64 -10.53 -10.77
N ALA A 252 35.32 -11.22 -11.69
CA ALA A 252 36.73 -11.03 -11.97
C ALA A 252 37.04 -9.76 -12.79
N GLN A 253 36.07 -9.18 -13.50
CA GLN A 253 36.28 -8.07 -14.45
C GLN A 253 35.50 -6.79 -14.12
N CYS A 254 34.29 -6.90 -13.55
CA CYS A 254 33.42 -5.74 -13.28
C CYS A 254 33.49 -5.25 -11.81
N GLY A 255 34.31 -5.88 -10.98
CA GLY A 255 34.33 -5.67 -9.54
C GLY A 255 33.12 -6.29 -8.82
N PRO A 256 33.05 -6.18 -7.47
CA PRO A 256 32.16 -6.98 -6.63
C PRO A 256 30.67 -6.57 -6.61
N LYS A 257 30.19 -5.65 -7.46
CA LYS A 257 28.80 -5.16 -7.36
C LYS A 257 28.12 -5.05 -8.73
N LEU A 258 27.72 -6.19 -9.29
CA LEU A 258 26.59 -6.18 -10.21
C LEU A 258 25.34 -5.81 -9.43
N ASP A 259 24.60 -4.81 -9.93
CA ASP A 259 23.36 -4.40 -9.28
C ASP A 259 22.30 -5.49 -9.42
N ALA A 260 21.54 -5.71 -8.34
CA ALA A 260 20.37 -6.56 -8.35
C ALA A 260 19.36 -6.07 -9.40
N ASN A 261 18.82 -7.01 -10.18
CA ASN A 261 17.74 -6.70 -11.10
C ASN A 261 16.48 -6.34 -10.33
N ALA A 262 15.59 -5.57 -10.93
CA ALA A 262 14.32 -5.26 -10.30
C ALA A 262 13.23 -4.85 -11.28
N ILE A 263 11.99 -5.06 -10.86
CA ILE A 263 10.79 -4.51 -11.49
C ILE A 263 10.22 -3.44 -10.56
N THR A 264 9.88 -2.28 -11.11
CA THR A 264 9.14 -1.23 -10.38
C THR A 264 7.81 -1.02 -11.07
N LEU A 265 6.71 -1.25 -10.35
CA LEU A 265 5.36 -0.88 -10.75
C LEU A 265 5.06 0.48 -10.13
N ARG A 266 5.02 1.53 -10.95
CA ARG A 266 4.70 2.88 -10.49
C ARG A 266 3.21 3.12 -10.64
N LEU A 267 2.57 3.32 -9.50
CA LEU A 267 1.12 3.49 -9.41
C LEU A 267 0.70 4.95 -9.57
N GLN A 268 1.53 5.89 -9.11
CA GLN A 268 1.32 7.33 -9.24
C GLN A 268 2.57 8.10 -8.76
N PRO A 269 2.88 9.30 -9.28
CA PRO A 269 2.49 9.82 -10.59
C PRO A 269 3.36 9.22 -11.69
N ASN A 270 3.01 9.41 -12.98
CA ASN A 270 3.72 8.84 -14.13
C ASN A 270 3.67 7.32 -14.07
N GLU A 271 2.45 6.84 -14.19
CA GLU A 271 1.99 5.47 -14.19
C GLU A 271 2.80 4.65 -15.21
N GLY A 272 3.42 3.55 -14.76
CA GLY A 272 4.32 2.81 -15.63
C GLY A 272 5.02 1.63 -14.99
N ILE A 273 5.78 0.91 -15.81
CA ILE A 273 6.56 -0.26 -15.41
C ILE A 273 8.03 -0.05 -15.80
N PHE A 274 8.92 -0.26 -14.84
CA PHE A 274 10.36 -0.08 -15.02
C PHE A 274 11.09 -1.38 -14.75
N LEU A 275 11.80 -1.89 -15.74
CA LEU A 275 12.70 -3.02 -15.59
C LEU A 275 14.13 -2.51 -15.51
N ARG A 276 14.82 -2.81 -14.40
CA ARG A 276 16.25 -2.56 -14.22
C ARG A 276 17.02 -3.87 -14.34
N PHE A 277 18.00 -3.90 -15.24
CA PHE A 277 18.90 -5.03 -15.46
C PHE A 277 20.28 -4.52 -15.86
N ASN A 278 21.25 -5.41 -16.02
CA ASN A 278 22.63 -5.06 -16.32
C ASN A 278 22.91 -5.19 -17.83
N GLY A 279 23.52 -4.18 -18.43
CA GLY A 279 23.88 -4.14 -19.85
C GLY A 279 25.34 -3.74 -20.08
N LYS A 280 25.93 -4.20 -21.19
CA LYS A 280 27.29 -3.82 -21.59
C LYS A 280 27.30 -2.34 -22.03
N VAL A 281 28.28 -1.58 -21.54
CA VAL A 281 28.54 -0.22 -22.04
C VAL A 281 29.02 -0.32 -23.50
N PRO A 282 28.44 0.42 -24.46
CA PRO A 282 28.91 0.44 -25.84
C PRO A 282 30.40 0.83 -25.91
N GLY A 283 31.19 0.06 -26.66
CA GLY A 283 32.63 0.27 -26.79
C GLY A 283 33.45 -1.02 -26.68
N ASN A 284 34.78 -0.84 -26.56
CA ASN A 284 35.75 -1.93 -26.55
C ASN A 284 35.99 -2.55 -25.16
N THR A 285 35.43 -1.98 -24.11
CA THR A 285 35.53 -2.52 -22.74
C THR A 285 34.44 -3.55 -22.46
N THR A 286 34.67 -4.43 -21.48
CA THR A 286 33.67 -5.38 -20.94
C THR A 286 32.92 -4.79 -19.74
N GLU A 287 32.87 -3.46 -19.64
CA GLU A 287 32.19 -2.79 -18.54
C GLU A 287 30.68 -3.00 -18.61
N ILE A 288 30.08 -3.30 -17.46
CA ILE A 288 28.64 -3.52 -17.30
C ILE A 288 28.07 -2.46 -16.37
N ARG A 289 26.91 -1.90 -16.72
CA ARG A 289 26.18 -0.94 -15.90
C ARG A 289 24.69 -1.28 -15.82
N PRO A 290 23.99 -0.86 -14.76
CA PRO A 290 22.55 -0.94 -14.71
C PRO A 290 21.92 -0.07 -15.82
N VAL A 291 21.07 -0.67 -16.63
CA VAL A 291 20.23 -0.02 -17.64
C VAL A 291 18.76 -0.18 -17.27
N ARG A 292 17.89 0.63 -17.90
CA ARG A 292 16.45 0.66 -17.62
C ARG A 292 15.67 0.50 -18.93
N MET A 293 14.69 -0.39 -18.93
CA MET A 293 13.58 -0.36 -19.89
C MET A 293 12.37 0.27 -19.18
N HIS A 294 11.63 1.09 -19.92
CA HIS A 294 10.50 1.85 -19.41
C HIS A 294 9.28 1.63 -20.29
N PHE A 295 8.17 1.33 -19.64
CA PHE A 295 6.83 1.40 -20.21
C PHE A 295 6.06 2.48 -19.44
N ASP A 296 5.41 3.38 -20.17
CA ASP A 296 4.70 4.55 -19.65
C ASP A 296 3.30 4.63 -20.25
N TYR A 297 2.30 4.74 -19.38
CA TYR A 297 0.90 4.73 -19.79
C TYR A 297 0.54 5.92 -20.68
N ASP A 298 1.01 7.11 -20.34
CA ASP A 298 0.69 8.33 -21.09
C ASP A 298 1.26 8.26 -22.51
N SER A 299 2.48 7.73 -22.64
CA SER A 299 3.14 7.59 -23.95
C SER A 299 2.53 6.53 -24.85
N GLU A 300 2.01 5.42 -24.29
CA GLU A 300 1.52 4.29 -25.08
C GLU A 300 0.03 4.43 -25.44
N PHE A 301 -0.80 4.84 -24.49
CA PHE A 301 -2.26 4.78 -24.65
C PHE A 301 -2.95 6.13 -24.84
N GLY A 302 -2.26 7.24 -24.55
CA GLY A 302 -2.86 8.57 -24.58
C GLY A 302 -3.82 8.79 -23.40
N ALA A 303 -3.60 9.88 -22.67
CA ALA A 303 -4.17 10.10 -21.35
C ALA A 303 -5.71 10.28 -21.34
N TYR A 304 -6.44 9.19 -21.09
CA TYR A 304 -7.64 9.20 -20.25
C TYR A 304 -7.59 8.02 -19.29
N THR A 305 -7.09 8.27 -18.08
CA THR A 305 -7.24 7.33 -16.97
C THR A 305 -8.43 7.81 -16.15
N PRO A 306 -9.53 7.04 -16.07
CA PRO A 306 -10.69 7.42 -15.26
C PRO A 306 -10.29 7.74 -13.82
N GLU A 307 -10.97 8.70 -13.21
CA GLU A 307 -10.74 8.98 -11.79
C GLU A 307 -11.23 7.79 -10.94
N ALA A 308 -10.62 7.58 -9.77
CA ALA A 308 -10.86 6.38 -8.99
C ALA A 308 -12.34 6.19 -8.63
N TYR A 309 -13.05 7.27 -8.28
CA TYR A 309 -14.48 7.20 -7.95
C TYR A 309 -15.37 6.96 -9.18
N GLU A 310 -15.02 7.50 -10.34
CA GLU A 310 -15.73 7.24 -11.60
C GLU A 310 -15.77 5.73 -11.88
N ARG A 311 -14.61 5.07 -11.82
CA ARG A 311 -14.47 3.63 -12.00
C ARG A 311 -15.24 2.85 -10.95
N LEU A 312 -15.01 3.13 -9.66
CA LEU A 312 -15.67 2.40 -8.57
C LEU A 312 -17.20 2.51 -8.66
N LEU A 313 -17.75 3.69 -8.91
CA LEU A 313 -19.20 3.86 -9.05
C LEU A 313 -19.75 3.06 -10.23
N LEU A 314 -19.06 3.04 -11.36
CA LEU A 314 -19.45 2.24 -12.52
C LEU A 314 -19.47 0.73 -12.19
N GLU A 315 -18.42 0.22 -11.53
CA GLU A 315 -18.37 -1.19 -11.12
C GLU A 315 -19.46 -1.55 -10.11
N ALA A 316 -19.77 -0.64 -9.17
CA ALA A 316 -20.88 -0.82 -8.24
C ALA A 316 -22.24 -0.89 -8.96
N ILE A 317 -22.43 -0.16 -10.06
CA ILE A 317 -23.64 -0.23 -10.91
C ILE A 317 -23.64 -1.52 -11.74
N ALA A 318 -22.49 -1.96 -12.25
CA ALA A 318 -22.35 -3.23 -12.96
C ALA A 318 -22.56 -4.45 -12.04
N GLY A 319 -22.24 -4.31 -10.76
CA GLY A 319 -22.30 -5.40 -9.78
C GLY A 319 -21.01 -6.18 -9.66
N ASP A 320 -19.91 -5.62 -10.15
CA ASP A 320 -18.60 -6.20 -10.00
C ASP A 320 -18.00 -5.77 -8.65
N ALA A 321 -17.76 -6.74 -7.78
CA ALA A 321 -17.21 -6.53 -6.44
C ALA A 321 -15.67 -6.61 -6.39
N THR A 322 -14.98 -6.79 -7.53
CA THR A 322 -13.53 -7.02 -7.61
C THR A 322 -12.74 -5.91 -6.94
N LEU A 323 -13.19 -4.66 -7.08
CA LEU A 323 -12.52 -3.46 -6.54
C LEU A 323 -13.01 -3.07 -5.14
N PHE A 324 -13.79 -3.92 -4.48
CA PHE A 324 -14.41 -3.61 -3.20
C PHE A 324 -13.96 -4.55 -2.09
N ILE A 325 -13.65 -3.96 -0.93
CA ILE A 325 -13.09 -4.72 0.19
C ILE A 325 -14.17 -5.62 0.80
N ARG A 326 -13.86 -6.92 0.93
CA ARG A 326 -14.75 -7.89 1.59
C ARG A 326 -14.69 -7.77 3.10
N ARG A 327 -15.78 -8.16 3.78
CA ARG A 327 -15.84 -8.22 5.24
C ARG A 327 -14.61 -8.88 5.88
N ASP A 328 -14.30 -10.09 5.46
CA ASP A 328 -13.19 -10.89 5.99
C ASP A 328 -11.81 -10.31 5.63
N GLU A 329 -11.74 -9.55 4.54
CA GLU A 329 -10.56 -8.78 4.15
C GLU A 329 -10.31 -7.61 5.12
N VAL A 330 -11.36 -6.84 5.46
CA VAL A 330 -11.28 -5.78 6.49
C VAL A 330 -10.84 -6.37 7.84
N GLU A 331 -11.44 -7.48 8.24
CA GLU A 331 -11.14 -8.14 9.51
C GLU A 331 -9.69 -8.68 9.56
N ALA A 332 -9.21 -9.30 8.48
CA ALA A 332 -7.83 -9.75 8.38
C ALA A 332 -6.83 -8.58 8.44
N ALA A 333 -7.13 -7.48 7.74
CA ALA A 333 -6.32 -6.27 7.79
C ALA A 333 -6.22 -5.68 9.21
N TRP A 334 -7.33 -5.59 9.94
CA TRP A 334 -7.31 -5.13 11.33
C TRP A 334 -6.55 -6.08 12.26
N GLY A 335 -6.67 -7.40 12.06
CA GLY A 335 -5.90 -8.40 12.81
C GLY A 335 -4.39 -8.19 12.72
N ILE A 336 -3.88 -7.72 11.57
CA ILE A 336 -2.46 -7.41 11.36
C ILE A 336 -2.05 -6.10 12.07
N ILE A 337 -2.92 -5.09 12.04
CA ILE A 337 -2.58 -3.72 12.45
C ILE A 337 -2.77 -3.48 13.95
N ASP A 338 -3.77 -4.08 14.58
CA ASP A 338 -4.08 -3.84 15.99
C ASP A 338 -2.94 -4.22 16.95
N PRO A 339 -2.22 -5.36 16.78
CA PRO A 339 -1.06 -5.69 17.60
C PRO A 339 0.06 -4.64 17.52
N ILE A 340 0.30 -4.09 16.32
CA ILE A 340 1.31 -3.03 16.09
C ILE A 340 0.93 -1.78 16.86
N ARG A 341 -0.33 -1.35 16.73
CA ARG A 341 -0.86 -0.17 17.45
C ARG A 341 -0.80 -0.36 18.96
N ALA A 342 -1.16 -1.53 19.45
CA ALA A 342 -1.08 -1.85 20.88
C ALA A 342 0.36 -1.78 21.38
N GLY A 343 1.33 -2.24 20.58
CA GLY A 343 2.75 -2.13 20.87
C GLY A 343 3.30 -0.70 20.93
N TRP A 344 2.64 0.26 20.29
CA TRP A 344 3.00 1.69 20.33
C TRP A 344 2.22 2.51 21.37
N ALA A 345 1.09 1.98 21.83
CA ALA A 345 0.21 2.68 22.77
C ALA A 345 0.95 3.01 24.06
N ASN A 346 0.70 4.21 24.59
CA ASN A 346 1.28 4.73 25.84
C ASN A 346 2.82 4.85 25.87
N GLN A 347 3.50 4.72 24.73
CA GLN A 347 4.94 4.96 24.63
C GLN A 347 5.19 6.38 24.10
N PRO A 348 6.08 7.17 24.73
CA PRO A 348 6.48 8.46 24.18
C PRO A 348 7.25 8.27 22.86
N LEU A 349 7.19 9.28 21.99
CA LEU A 349 8.08 9.34 20.83
C LEU A 349 9.51 9.64 21.28
N THR A 350 10.47 8.92 20.72
CA THR A 350 11.91 9.14 20.85
C THR A 350 12.42 10.06 19.75
N GLU A 351 13.60 10.67 19.95
CA GLU A 351 14.22 11.52 18.92
C GLU A 351 14.48 10.77 17.61
N LYS A 352 14.77 9.48 17.68
CA LYS A 352 14.99 8.62 16.51
C LYS A 352 13.72 8.33 15.70
N GLU A 353 12.53 8.51 16.29
CA GLU A 353 11.24 8.42 15.59
C GLU A 353 10.82 9.76 14.96
N LEU A 354 11.52 10.86 15.26
CA LEU A 354 11.29 12.13 14.59
C LEU A 354 12.06 12.18 13.26
N TYR A 355 11.49 12.88 12.28
CA TYR A 355 12.13 13.12 11.00
C TYR A 355 11.84 14.53 10.49
N ALA A 356 12.84 15.21 9.93
CA ALA A 356 12.61 16.55 9.39
C ALA A 356 11.65 16.48 8.20
N ALA A 357 10.68 17.41 8.13
CA ALA A 357 9.89 17.59 6.91
C ALA A 357 10.81 17.80 5.70
N GLY A 358 10.59 17.04 4.63
CA GLY A 358 11.47 16.98 3.46
C GLY A 358 12.60 15.96 3.55
N SER A 359 12.61 15.10 4.56
CA SER A 359 13.45 13.89 4.61
C SER A 359 12.62 12.63 4.30
N TRP A 360 13.27 11.47 4.09
CA TRP A 360 12.62 10.22 3.70
C TRP A 360 12.05 9.37 4.86
N GLY A 361 11.91 9.98 6.05
CA GLY A 361 11.42 9.34 7.26
C GLY A 361 12.48 9.25 8.36
N PRO A 362 12.13 8.61 9.49
CA PRO A 362 13.02 8.45 10.65
C PRO A 362 14.17 7.48 10.35
N VAL A 363 15.31 7.69 11.01
CA VAL A 363 16.51 6.83 10.86
C VAL A 363 16.22 5.36 11.18
N LEU A 364 15.29 5.09 12.10
CA LEU A 364 14.87 3.73 12.46
C LEU A 364 14.32 2.95 11.25
N ALA A 365 13.69 3.65 10.29
CA ALA A 365 13.16 3.00 9.09
C ALA A 365 14.28 2.48 8.18
N ASP A 366 15.41 3.19 8.10
CA ASP A 366 16.61 2.73 7.39
C ASP A 366 17.32 1.61 8.16
N GLU A 367 17.48 1.78 9.49
CA GLU A 367 18.08 0.77 10.38
C GLU A 367 17.34 -0.58 10.29
N MET A 368 16.01 -0.57 10.18
CA MET A 368 15.17 -1.78 10.04
C MET A 368 15.53 -2.61 8.79
N LEU A 369 15.82 -1.97 7.66
CA LEU A 369 16.22 -2.65 6.42
C LEU A 369 17.70 -3.07 6.46
N ALA A 370 18.54 -2.21 7.05
CA ALA A 370 19.98 -2.45 7.16
C ALA A 370 20.32 -3.73 7.95
N GLN A 371 19.47 -4.16 8.88
CA GLN A 371 19.59 -5.46 9.58
C GLN A 371 19.70 -6.67 8.65
N ARG A 372 19.20 -6.56 7.41
CA ARG A 372 19.34 -7.59 6.36
C ARG A 372 20.25 -7.18 5.20
N GLY A 373 20.98 -6.08 5.34
CA GLY A 373 21.78 -5.52 4.25
C GLY A 373 20.94 -4.91 3.13
N HIS A 374 19.65 -4.62 3.39
CA HIS A 374 18.75 -3.98 2.45
C HIS A 374 18.78 -2.46 2.65
N ALA A 375 18.32 -1.72 1.63
CA ALA A 375 18.16 -0.28 1.70
C ALA A 375 16.89 0.15 0.96
N TRP A 376 16.25 1.23 1.41
CA TRP A 376 15.09 1.78 0.74
C TRP A 376 15.46 2.26 -0.65
N ARG A 377 14.63 1.90 -1.63
CA ARG A 377 14.62 2.57 -2.92
C ARG A 377 13.89 3.90 -2.75
N LEU A 378 14.60 5.01 -2.88
CA LEU A 378 13.99 6.34 -2.91
C LEU A 378 13.31 6.58 -4.26
N PRO A 379 12.00 6.89 -4.30
CA PRO A 379 11.35 7.40 -5.50
C PRO A 379 12.16 8.53 -6.13
N HIS A 380 12.19 8.56 -7.46
CA HIS A 380 12.80 9.64 -8.23
C HIS A 380 11.82 10.12 -9.29
N SER A 381 11.88 11.41 -9.62
CA SER A 381 11.20 11.94 -10.80
C SER A 381 11.72 11.19 -12.03
N THR A 382 10.80 10.86 -12.93
CA THR A 382 11.13 10.21 -14.21
C THR A 382 11.32 11.20 -15.32
N THR A 383 11.31 12.51 -15.04
CA THR A 383 11.64 13.52 -16.04
C THR A 383 13.01 13.15 -16.61
N PRO A 384 13.11 12.76 -17.88
CA PRO A 384 14.41 12.64 -18.48
C PRO A 384 14.97 14.05 -18.44
N GLU A 385 16.05 14.27 -17.68
CA GLU A 385 16.96 15.34 -18.05
C GLU A 385 17.39 14.99 -19.48
N ILE A 386 16.75 15.66 -20.45
CA ILE A 386 17.35 15.86 -21.76
C ILE A 386 18.61 16.65 -21.44
N ARG A 387 19.71 15.93 -21.17
CA ARG A 387 21.02 16.55 -21.09
C ARG A 387 21.29 17.11 -22.49
N PRO A 388 21.61 18.40 -22.61
CA PRO A 388 21.92 19.02 -23.89
C PRO A 388 23.13 18.37 -24.57
#